data_AF-A0A919YPZ0-F1
#
_entry.id   AF-A0A919YPZ0-F1
#
_cell.length_a   1.000
_cell.length_b   1.000
_cell.length_c   1.000
_cell.angle_alpha   90.00
_cell.angle_beta   90.00
_cell.angle_gamma   90.00
#
_symmetry.space_group_name_H-M   'P 1'
#
loop_
_entity.id
_entity.type
_entity.pdbx_description
1 polymer ?
#
loop_
_entity_poly.entity_id
_entity_poly.type
_entity_poly.pdbx_seq_one_letter_code
_entity_poly.pdbx_strand_id
1 'polypeptide(L)'
;MRKIIMGILIACLYCFPFVYFSMHQDFENRSMLGYLLMIVVTVLLAILGKLFSSSLFIIIGNIFSLILSFYFISEMAGNAEWSGYFKPLSPNQFLLLVSILNLIPQLMSMLLAKKFTNKVKD
;
A
#
# COMPACT_ATOMS: atom_id res chain seq x y z
N MET A 1 -21.58 4.52 14.12
CA MET A 1 -20.82 5.73 13.73
C MET A 1 -19.30 5.60 13.96
N ARG A 2 -18.80 5.26 15.17
CA ARG A 2 -17.35 5.17 15.45
C ARG A 2 -16.52 4.33 14.46
N LYS A 3 -17.00 3.14 14.08
CA LYS A 3 -16.31 2.27 13.10
C LYS A 3 -16.24 2.85 11.69
N ILE A 4 -17.25 3.64 11.30
CA ILE A 4 -17.30 4.30 9.99
C ILE A 4 -16.30 5.45 9.98
N ILE A 5 -16.27 6.26 11.04
CA ILE A 5 -15.30 7.37 11.18
C ILE A 5 -13.86 6.83 11.13
N MET A 6 -13.57 5.76 11.89
CA MET A 6 -12.25 5.10 11.83
C MET A 6 -11.97 4.52 10.45
N GLY A 7 -12.98 3.97 9.77
CA GLY A 7 -12.85 3.49 8.40
C GLY A 7 -12.47 4.59 7.41
N ILE A 8 -13.13 5.74 7.48
CA ILE A 8 -12.84 6.91 6.65
C ILE A 8 -11.43 7.42 6.93
N LEU A 9 -11.05 7.57 8.19
CA LEU A 9 -9.70 7.99 8.58
C LEU A 9 -8.62 7.07 7.97
N ILE A 10 -8.83 5.76 8.06
CA ILE A 10 -7.91 4.76 7.51
C ILE A 10 -7.86 4.85 5.99
N ALA A 11 -9.01 5.00 5.32
CA ALA A 11 -9.04 5.18 3.87
C ALA A 11 -8.30 6.46 3.44
N CYS A 12 -8.43 7.57 4.19
CA CYS A 12 -7.67 8.80 3.94
C CYS A 12 -6.16 8.60 4.09
N LEU A 13 -5.70 7.85 5.08
CA LEU A 13 -4.28 7.50 5.22
C LEU A 13 -3.78 6.63 4.05
N TYR A 14 -4.65 5.78 3.50
CA TYR A 14 -4.36 5.02 2.30
C TYR A 14 -4.35 5.85 1.00
N CYS A 15 -4.86 7.08 0.99
CA CYS A 15 -4.73 7.98 -0.16
C CYS A 15 -3.27 8.43 -0.40
N PHE A 16 -2.29 7.93 0.35
CA PHE A 16 -0.89 8.09 0.02
C PHE A 16 -0.48 7.12 -1.10
N PRO A 17 0.24 7.55 -2.16
CA PRO A 17 0.67 6.69 -3.27
C PRO A 17 1.87 5.80 -2.89
N PHE A 18 1.66 4.87 -1.97
CA PHE A 18 2.68 4.05 -1.31
C PHE A 18 3.66 3.34 -2.27
N VAL A 19 3.14 2.71 -3.33
CA VAL A 19 3.97 1.96 -4.28
C VAL A 19 4.77 2.91 -5.16
N TYR A 20 4.14 3.96 -5.70
CA TYR A 20 4.90 4.98 -6.44
C TYR A 20 5.97 5.62 -5.58
N PHE A 21 5.67 5.99 -4.33
CA PHE A 21 6.63 6.65 -3.44
C PHE A 21 7.83 5.75 -3.13
N SER A 22 7.61 4.47 -2.89
CA SER A 22 8.71 3.50 -2.70
C SER A 22 9.53 3.30 -3.97
N MET A 23 8.89 3.23 -5.15
CA MET A 23 9.58 3.22 -6.44
C MET A 23 10.40 4.49 -6.68
N HIS A 24 9.86 5.66 -6.34
CA HIS A 24 10.55 6.93 -6.47
C HIS A 24 11.79 6.99 -5.59
N GLN A 25 11.68 6.58 -4.32
CA GLN A 25 12.82 6.51 -3.42
C GLN A 25 13.90 5.52 -3.90
N ASP A 26 13.49 4.37 -4.42
CA ASP A 26 14.43 3.39 -4.99
C ASP A 26 15.16 3.99 -6.21
N PHE A 27 14.43 4.65 -7.10
CA PHE A 27 15.01 5.31 -8.25
C PHE A 27 16.02 6.41 -7.86
N GLU A 28 15.67 7.30 -6.93
CA GLU A 28 16.51 8.42 -6.53
C GLU A 28 17.70 8.00 -5.67
N ASN A 29 17.48 7.12 -4.70
CA ASN A 29 18.48 6.76 -3.69
C ASN A 29 19.20 5.44 -3.99
N ARG A 30 18.81 4.73 -5.05
CA ARG A 30 19.29 3.38 -5.41
C ARG A 30 19.17 2.41 -4.22
N SER A 31 18.06 2.52 -3.48
CA SER A 31 17.87 1.84 -2.20
C SER A 31 16.46 1.31 -2.04
N MET A 32 16.34 0.04 -1.66
CA MET A 32 15.07 -0.64 -1.45
C MET A 32 14.40 -0.33 -0.10
N LEU A 33 14.98 0.55 0.73
CA LEU A 33 14.43 0.90 2.04
C LEU A 33 13.00 1.48 1.95
N GLY A 34 12.68 2.19 0.86
CA GLY A 34 11.33 2.69 0.61
C GLY A 34 10.28 1.58 0.56
N TYR A 35 10.59 0.42 -0.01
CA TYR A 35 9.68 -0.73 -0.02
C TYR A 35 9.49 -1.35 1.35
N LEU A 36 10.54 -1.43 2.16
CA LEU A 36 10.44 -1.93 3.52
C LEU A 36 9.53 -1.02 4.37
N LEU A 37 9.74 0.30 4.30
CA LEU A 37 8.89 1.27 4.98
C LEU A 37 7.44 1.19 4.51
N MET A 38 7.22 1.06 3.20
CA MET A 38 5.90 0.82 2.63
C MET A 38 5.23 -0.39 3.30
N ILE A 39 5.89 -1.55 3.32
CA ILE A 39 5.32 -2.79 3.90
C ILE A 39 4.97 -2.57 5.37
N VAL A 40 5.86 -1.97 6.16
CA VAL A 40 5.62 -1.73 7.59
C VAL A 40 4.38 -0.85 7.78
N VAL A 41 4.28 0.26 7.04
CA VAL A 41 3.15 1.18 7.18
C VAL A 41 1.84 0.55 6.71
N THR A 42 1.82 -0.12 5.56
CA THR A 42 0.60 -0.76 5.05
C THR A 42 0.14 -1.91 5.92
N VAL A 43 1.07 -2.69 6.51
CA VAL A 43 0.75 -3.73 7.50
C VAL A 43 0.11 -3.13 8.76
N LEU A 44 0.67 -2.05 9.29
CA LEU A 44 0.10 -1.35 10.45
C LEU A 44 -1.31 -0.85 10.13
N LEU A 45 -1.51 -0.21 8.98
CA LEU A 45 -2.84 0.25 8.53
C LEU A 45 -3.82 -0.92 8.36
N ALA A 46 -3.37 -2.06 7.83
CA ALA A 46 -4.21 -3.24 7.68
C ALA A 46 -4.64 -3.85 9.03
N ILE A 47 -3.74 -3.88 10.03
CA ILE A 47 -4.06 -4.32 11.39
C ILE A 47 -5.06 -3.35 12.03
N LEU A 48 -4.78 -2.05 12.00
CA LEU A 48 -5.66 -1.03 12.57
C LEU A 48 -7.04 -1.03 11.89
N GLY A 49 -7.08 -1.17 10.57
CA GLY A 49 -8.32 -1.30 9.80
C GLY A 49 -9.11 -2.53 10.20
N LYS A 50 -8.42 -3.65 10.41
CA LYS A 50 -9.09 -4.88 10.84
C LYS A 50 -9.67 -4.79 12.26
N LEU A 51 -8.98 -4.10 13.17
CA LEU A 51 -9.38 -3.98 14.58
C LEU A 51 -10.48 -2.93 14.77
N PHE A 52 -10.40 -1.80 14.08
CA PHE A 52 -11.23 -0.62 14.37
C PHE A 52 -12.31 -0.31 13.32
N SER A 53 -12.25 -0.91 12.13
CA SER A 53 -13.19 -0.64 11.04
C SER A 53 -13.59 -1.91 10.25
N SER A 54 -14.19 -1.72 9.07
CA SER A 54 -14.52 -2.80 8.14
C SER A 54 -13.35 -3.04 7.17
N SER A 55 -13.07 -4.29 6.83
CA SER A 55 -12.07 -4.65 5.82
C SER A 55 -12.29 -3.94 4.46
N LEU A 56 -13.53 -3.51 4.18
CA LEU A 56 -13.88 -2.77 2.97
C LEU A 56 -13.07 -1.46 2.84
N PHE A 57 -12.79 -0.76 3.93
CA PHE A 57 -12.02 0.49 3.88
C PHE A 57 -10.54 0.27 3.52
N ILE A 58 -9.98 -0.89 3.88
CA ILE A 58 -8.62 -1.28 3.48
C ILE A 58 -8.56 -1.54 1.97
N ILE A 59 -9.58 -2.20 1.41
CA ILE A 59 -9.68 -2.47 -0.03
C ILE A 59 -9.80 -1.15 -0.80
N ILE A 60 -10.73 -0.29 -0.38
CA ILE A 60 -10.91 1.04 -0.98
C ILE A 60 -9.61 1.85 -0.90
N GLY A 61 -8.94 1.83 0.26
CA GLY A 61 -7.67 2.50 0.45
C GLY A 61 -6.59 2.05 -0.53
N ASN A 62 -6.38 0.73 -0.68
CA ASN A 62 -5.40 0.20 -1.63
C ASN A 62 -5.73 0.59 -3.08
N ILE A 63 -7.02 0.61 -3.45
CA ILE A 63 -7.45 1.08 -4.79
C ILE A 63 -7.09 2.55 -5.00
N PHE A 64 -7.38 3.43 -4.04
CA PHE A 64 -7.01 4.85 -4.15
C PHE A 64 -5.50 5.06 -4.21
N SER A 65 -4.74 4.36 -3.36
CA SER A 65 -3.28 4.38 -3.40
C SER A 65 -2.74 3.97 -4.77
N LEU A 66 -3.32 2.92 -5.37
CA LEU A 66 -2.95 2.44 -6.70
C LEU A 66 -3.26 3.47 -7.79
N ILE A 67 -4.45 4.05 -7.78
CA ILE A 67 -4.87 5.08 -8.76
C ILE A 67 -3.93 6.29 -8.70
N LEU A 68 -3.64 6.78 -7.49
CA LEU A 68 -2.72 7.91 -7.31
C LEU A 68 -1.30 7.54 -7.72
N SER A 69 -0.87 6.31 -7.46
CA SER A 69 0.44 5.86 -7.91
C SER A 69 0.56 5.81 -9.44
N PHE A 70 -0.49 5.38 -10.15
CA PHE A 70 -0.54 5.47 -11.62
C PHE A 70 -0.48 6.90 -12.13
N TYR A 71 -1.21 7.82 -11.49
CA TYR A 71 -1.15 9.24 -11.81
C TYR A 71 0.29 9.76 -11.73
N PHE A 72 1.00 9.51 -10.63
CA PHE A 72 2.38 9.98 -10.47
C PHE A 72 3.39 9.25 -11.37
N ILE A 73 3.17 7.98 -11.74
CA ILE A 73 3.99 7.33 -12.78
C ILE A 73 3.80 8.03 -14.13
N SER A 74 2.58 8.45 -14.46
CA SER A 74 2.32 9.13 -15.73
C SER A 74 3.05 10.48 -15.84
N GLU A 75 3.19 11.20 -14.73
CA GLU A 75 4.02 12.42 -14.66
C GLU A 75 5.51 12.15 -14.92
N MET A 76 5.99 10.92 -14.66
CA MET A 76 7.38 10.50 -14.89
C MET A 76 7.62 9.96 -16.31
N ALA A 77 6.61 9.88 -17.18
CA ALA A 77 6.73 9.24 -18.49
C ALA A 77 7.76 9.89 -19.43
N GLY A 78 8.08 11.17 -19.23
CA GLY A 78 9.13 11.88 -19.98
C GLY A 78 10.56 11.58 -19.52
N ASN A 79 10.75 10.90 -18.39
CA ASN A 79 12.07 10.62 -17.83
C ASN A 79 12.62 9.29 -18.40
N ALA A 80 13.64 9.38 -19.23
CA ALA A 80 14.27 8.23 -19.88
C ALA A 80 14.95 7.29 -18.88
N GLU A 81 15.55 7.82 -17.81
CA GLU A 81 16.20 7.00 -16.78
C GLU A 81 15.16 6.22 -15.96
N TRP A 82 14.07 6.87 -15.57
CA TRP A 82 12.95 6.22 -14.89
C TRP A 82 12.37 5.05 -15.71
N SER A 83 12.19 5.29 -17.01
CA SER A 83 11.68 4.29 -17.95
C SER A 83 12.63 3.10 -18.13
N GLY A 84 13.94 3.33 -17.96
CA GLY A 84 14.98 2.30 -18.07
C GLY A 84 15.24 1.52 -16.79
N TYR A 85 15.02 2.13 -15.61
CA TYR A 85 15.48 1.60 -14.32
C TYR A 85 14.85 0.26 -13.94
N PHE A 86 13.54 0.10 -14.15
CA PHE A 86 12.79 -1.08 -13.70
C PHE A 86 12.76 -2.25 -14.70
N LYS A 87 13.60 -2.22 -15.73
CA LYS A 87 13.68 -3.29 -16.74
C LYS A 87 13.99 -4.65 -16.06
N PRO A 88 13.40 -5.75 -16.55
CA PRO A 88 12.69 -5.89 -17.83
C PRO A 88 11.23 -5.40 -17.83
N LEU A 89 10.70 -4.99 -16.69
CA LEU A 89 9.32 -4.52 -16.57
C LEU A 89 9.22 -3.03 -16.86
N SER A 90 8.08 -2.59 -17.42
CA SER A 90 7.78 -1.15 -17.45
C SER A 90 7.46 -0.64 -16.05
N PRO A 91 7.61 0.65 -15.74
CA PRO A 91 7.25 1.21 -14.44
C PRO A 91 5.81 0.87 -14.03
N ASN A 92 4.86 0.87 -14.97
CA ASN A 92 3.47 0.49 -14.74
C ASN A 92 3.31 -1.00 -14.38
N GLN A 93 4.04 -1.89 -15.06
CA GLN A 93 4.01 -3.33 -14.76
C GLN A 93 4.66 -3.62 -13.40
N PHE A 94 5.77 -2.95 -13.11
CA PHE A 94 6.47 -3.07 -11.85
C PHE A 94 5.62 -2.57 -10.68
N LEU A 95 4.94 -1.44 -10.86
CA LEU A 95 3.95 -0.93 -9.91
C LEU A 95 2.88 -1.99 -9.59
N LEU A 96 2.23 -2.56 -10.61
CA LEU A 96 1.20 -3.58 -10.40
C LEU A 96 1.75 -4.79 -9.64
N LEU A 97 2.96 -5.25 -10.00
CA LEU A 97 3.62 -6.36 -9.32
C LEU A 97 3.84 -6.05 -7.83
N VAL A 98 4.45 -4.89 -7.52
CA VAL A 98 4.72 -4.48 -6.14
C VAL A 98 3.42 -4.28 -5.36
N SER A 99 2.37 -3.71 -5.97
CA SER A 99 1.05 -3.59 -5.35
C SER A 99 0.47 -4.95 -4.98
N ILE A 100 0.52 -5.94 -5.87
CA ILE A 100 0.04 -7.31 -5.59
C ILE A 100 0.85 -7.95 -4.47
N LEU A 101 2.18 -7.85 -4.53
CA LEU A 101 3.06 -8.41 -3.49
C LEU A 101 2.82 -7.76 -2.12
N ASN A 102 2.59 -6.45 -2.08
CA ASN A 102 2.29 -5.70 -0.85
C ASN A 102 0.95 -6.10 -0.21
N LEU A 103 0.03 -6.73 -0.95
CA LEU A 103 -1.20 -7.27 -0.36
C LEU A 103 -0.94 -8.51 0.50
N ILE A 104 0.08 -9.31 0.20
CA ILE A 104 0.39 -10.56 0.93
C ILE A 104 0.62 -10.29 2.43
N PRO A 105 1.57 -9.41 2.84
CA PRO A 105 1.80 -9.14 4.26
C PRO A 105 0.60 -8.45 4.93
N GLN A 106 -0.14 -7.59 4.21
CA GLN A 106 -1.38 -6.99 4.70
C GLN A 106 -2.45 -8.05 5.00
N LEU A 107 -2.66 -9.02 4.11
CA LEU A 107 -3.62 -10.09 4.31
C LEU A 107 -3.22 -10.99 5.48
N MET A 108 -1.94 -11.34 5.58
CA MET A 108 -1.41 -12.12 6.72
C MET A 108 -1.66 -11.40 8.05
N SER A 109 -1.39 -10.10 8.11
CA SER A 109 -1.58 -9.32 9.34
C SER A 109 -3.06 -9.19 9.72
N MET A 110 -3.96 -9.05 8.75
CA MET A 110 -5.41 -9.05 8.98
C MET A 110 -5.91 -10.39 9.52
N LEU A 111 -5.38 -11.51 9.03
CA LEU A 111 -5.72 -12.85 9.53
C LEU A 111 -5.26 -13.03 10.99
N LEU A 112 -4.06 -12.55 11.32
CA LEU A 112 -3.55 -12.57 12.69
C LEU A 112 -4.40 -11.70 13.62
N ALA A 113 -4.71 -10.46 13.23
CA ALA A 113 -5.56 -9.56 14.01
C ALA A 113 -6.96 -10.14 14.28
N LYS A 114 -7.54 -10.87 13.32
CA LYS A 114 -8.81 -11.58 13.50
C LYS A 114 -8.70 -12.67 14.58
N LYS A 115 -7.61 -13.46 14.57
CA LYS A 115 -7.38 -14.51 15.58
C LYS A 115 -7.27 -13.92 16.99
N PHE A 116 -6.53 -12.83 17.16
CA PHE A 116 -6.41 -12.14 18.45
C PHE A 116 -7.76 -11.61 18.96
N THR A 117 -8.57 -11.02 18.07
CA THR A 117 -9.88 -10.48 18.45
C THR A 117 -10.86 -11.57 18.87
N ASN A 118 -10.79 -12.76 18.26
CA ASN A 118 -11.63 -13.89 18.62
C ASN A 118 -11.22 -14.49 19.96
N LYS A 119 -9.90 -14.69 20.18
CA LYS A 119 -9.37 -15.26 21.44
C LYS A 119 -9.65 -14.40 22.68
N VAL A 120 -9.80 -13.08 22.53
CA VAL A 120 -10.15 -12.16 23.65
C VAL A 120 -11.63 -12.23 24.02
N LYS A 121 -12.48 -12.79 23.14
CA LYS A 121 -13.93 -12.90 23.39
C LYS A 121 -14.36 -14.25 23.96
N ASP A 122 -13.52 -15.26 23.85
CA ASP A 122 -13.69 -16.59 24.45
C ASP A 122 -13.18 -16.58 25.91
#